data_AF-A0A0C9QMU3-F1
#
_entry.id   AF-A0A0C9QMU3-F1
#
_cell.length_a   1.000
_cell.length_b   1.000
_cell.length_c   1.000
_cell.angle_alpha   90.00
_cell.angle_beta   90.00
_cell.angle_gamma   90.00
#
_symmetry.space_group_name_H-M   'P 1'
#
loop_
_entity.id
_entity.type
_entity.pdbx_description
1 polymer ?
#
loop_
_entity_poly.entity_id
_entity_poly.type
_entity_poly.pdbx_seq_one_letter_code
_entity_poly.pdbx_strand_id
1 'polypeptide(L)'
;TAYLSRANFMELTRFICFAASSGHAIIKMIVCRWHQQEYRELIEEMEIFLTYATCREREVLDVCVRKAAPVHLTFNIIGLVAGISYICGPIILDQNLPTETVYPFATDHYPALQIIYLMQSISVLQCCTVGPLDGQVCMPFWFNIARLKLLASDMRKISGVDDLNACIKVHQDILRMNHWKSKRNLWASTWDTVSSCT
;
A
#
# COMPACT_ATOMS: atom_id res chain seq x y z
N THR A 1 -31.33 31.55 -2.12
CA THR A 1 -31.64 30.13 -2.42
C THR A 1 -30.54 29.44 -3.23
N ALA A 2 -30.04 30.02 -4.33
CA ALA A 2 -28.96 29.40 -5.15
C ALA A 2 -27.62 29.19 -4.40
N TYR A 3 -27.18 30.15 -3.57
CA TYR A 3 -25.95 30.03 -2.76
C TYR A 3 -26.02 28.90 -1.71
N LEU A 4 -27.17 28.75 -1.05
CA LEU A 4 -27.39 27.70 -0.06
C LEU A 4 -27.36 26.30 -0.72
N SER A 5 -27.97 26.17 -1.91
CA SER A 5 -27.92 24.92 -2.69
C SER A 5 -26.51 24.54 -3.13
N ARG A 6 -25.66 25.52 -3.47
CA ARG A 6 -24.27 25.29 -3.88
C ARG A 6 -23.37 24.89 -2.71
N ALA A 7 -23.58 25.48 -1.53
CA ALA A 7 -22.85 25.12 -0.31
C ALA A 7 -23.09 23.65 0.08
N ASN A 8 -24.36 23.21 0.11
CA ASN A 8 -24.73 21.82 0.42
C ASN A 8 -24.08 20.81 -0.55
N PHE A 9 -24.02 21.12 -1.85
CA PHE A 9 -23.39 20.23 -2.84
C PHE A 9 -21.87 20.12 -2.66
N MET A 10 -21.21 21.26 -2.38
CA MET A 10 -19.77 21.28 -2.13
C MET A 10 -19.41 20.50 -0.87
N GLU A 11 -20.20 20.64 0.18
CA GLU A 11 -20.02 19.93 1.45
C GLU A 11 -20.25 18.41 1.28
N LEU A 12 -21.33 18.01 0.59
CA LEU A 12 -21.58 16.60 0.24
C LEU A 12 -20.42 15.99 -0.55
N THR A 13 -19.88 16.70 -1.53
CA THR A 13 -18.76 16.22 -2.36
C THR A 13 -17.52 16.00 -1.50
N ARG A 14 -17.22 16.90 -0.56
CA ARG A 14 -16.11 16.73 0.39
C ARG A 14 -16.30 15.49 1.25
N PHE A 15 -17.49 15.29 1.81
CA PHE A 15 -17.79 14.11 2.61
C PHE A 15 -17.64 12.81 1.83
N ILE A 16 -18.16 12.75 0.60
CA ILE A 16 -18.01 11.59 -0.28
C ILE A 16 -16.53 11.33 -0.58
N CYS A 17 -15.76 12.37 -0.91
CA CYS A 17 -14.32 12.23 -1.15
C CYS A 17 -13.59 11.70 0.10
N PHE A 18 -13.88 12.25 1.28
CA PHE A 18 -13.28 11.77 2.53
C PHE A 18 -13.63 10.32 2.83
N ALA A 19 -14.91 9.93 2.67
CA ALA A 19 -15.37 8.56 2.88
C ALA A 19 -14.74 7.57 1.89
N ALA A 20 -14.55 7.97 0.63
CA ALA A 20 -13.89 7.15 -0.37
C ALA A 20 -12.39 6.97 -0.05
N SER A 21 -11.70 8.05 0.33
CA SER A 21 -10.28 8.01 0.71
C SER A 21 -10.05 7.16 1.95
N SER A 22 -10.88 7.29 2.99
CA SER A 22 -10.78 6.48 4.21
C SER A 22 -11.11 5.02 3.94
N GLY A 23 -12.13 4.73 3.13
CA GLY A 23 -12.46 3.37 2.69
C GLY A 23 -11.28 2.72 1.97
N HIS A 24 -10.64 3.44 1.04
CA HIS A 24 -9.47 2.93 0.33
C HIS A 24 -8.28 2.61 1.28
N ALA A 25 -8.04 3.47 2.27
CA ALA A 25 -7.01 3.23 3.28
C ALA A 25 -7.30 1.99 4.14
N ILE A 26 -8.55 1.82 4.57
CA ILE A 26 -8.99 0.66 5.36
C ILE A 26 -8.83 -0.64 4.56
N ILE A 27 -9.30 -0.64 3.30
CA ILE A 27 -9.17 -1.80 2.40
C ILE A 27 -7.69 -2.18 2.23
N LYS A 28 -6.82 -1.20 1.96
CA LYS A 28 -5.37 -1.46 1.83
C LYS A 28 -4.77 -2.04 3.11
N MET A 29 -5.16 -1.55 4.28
CA MET A 29 -4.69 -2.08 5.56
C MET A 29 -5.14 -3.53 5.78
N ILE A 30 -6.39 -3.86 5.45
CA ILE A 30 -6.92 -5.24 5.56
C ILE A 30 -6.17 -6.17 4.60
N VAL A 31 -6.02 -5.78 3.34
CA VAL A 31 -5.30 -6.56 2.32
C VAL A 31 -3.84 -6.74 2.71
N CYS A 32 -3.18 -5.69 3.20
CA CYS A 32 -1.80 -5.75 3.66
C CYS A 32 -1.64 -6.71 4.84
N ARG A 33 -2.58 -6.72 5.79
CA ARG A 33 -2.58 -7.68 6.91
C ARG A 33 -2.79 -9.11 6.42
N TRP A 34 -3.70 -9.30 5.46
CA TRP A 34 -3.99 -10.61 4.89
C TRP A 34 -2.79 -11.21 4.16
N HIS A 35 -2.12 -10.42 3.32
CA HIS A 35 -0.95 -10.85 2.54
C HIS A 35 0.39 -10.67 3.27
N GLN A 36 0.36 -10.31 4.55
CA GLN A 36 1.58 -10.00 5.30
C GLN A 36 2.54 -11.20 5.37
N GLN A 37 1.99 -12.41 5.51
CA GLN A 37 2.79 -13.63 5.58
C GLN A 37 3.49 -13.92 4.25
N GLU A 38 2.75 -13.83 3.14
CA GLU A 38 3.31 -14.05 1.80
C GLU A 38 4.40 -13.02 1.47
N TYR A 39 4.20 -11.77 1.87
CA TYR A 39 5.18 -10.70 1.67
C TYR A 39 6.47 -10.93 2.46
N ARG A 40 6.38 -11.44 3.70
CA ARG A 40 7.56 -11.80 4.50
C ARG A 40 8.36 -12.94 3.86
N GLU A 41 7.67 -13.99 3.41
CA GLU A 41 8.26 -15.14 2.74
C GLU A 41 9.01 -14.69 1.46
N LEU A 42 8.38 -13.80 0.66
CA LEU A 42 9.01 -13.21 -0.54
C LEU A 42 10.26 -12.37 -0.24
N ILE A 43 10.25 -11.58 0.84
CA ILE A 43 11.42 -10.81 1.25
C ILE A 43 12.56 -11.72 1.69
N GLU A 44 12.25 -12.76 2.46
CA GLU A 44 13.25 -13.72 2.93
C GLU A 44 13.91 -14.45 1.75
N GLU A 45 13.13 -14.92 0.77
CA GLU A 45 13.67 -15.49 -0.46
C GLU A 45 14.56 -14.50 -1.22
N MET A 46 14.15 -13.22 -1.28
CA MET A 46 14.94 -12.16 -1.91
C MET A 46 16.28 -11.95 -1.20
N GLU A 47 16.28 -11.93 0.14
CA GLU A 47 17.49 -11.75 0.95
C GLU A 47 18.47 -12.92 0.79
N ILE A 48 17.95 -14.15 0.81
CA ILE A 48 18.73 -15.36 0.54
C ILE A 48 19.33 -15.27 -0.87
N PHE A 49 18.53 -14.94 -1.89
CA PHE A 49 19.03 -14.80 -3.26
C PHE A 49 20.09 -13.72 -3.38
N LEU A 50 19.92 -12.55 -2.75
CA LEU A 50 20.93 -11.49 -2.72
C LEU A 50 22.25 -11.98 -2.14
N THR A 51 22.18 -12.80 -1.10
CA THR A 51 23.35 -13.33 -0.38
C THR A 51 24.14 -14.31 -1.24
N TYR A 52 23.45 -15.12 -2.06
CA TYR A 52 24.07 -16.14 -2.92
C TYR A 52 24.24 -15.71 -4.40
N ALA A 53 23.90 -14.48 -4.75
CA ALA A 53 23.89 -14.02 -6.14
C ALA A 53 25.30 -13.95 -6.78
N THR A 54 25.39 -14.40 -8.03
CA THR A 54 26.61 -14.30 -8.86
C THR A 54 26.89 -12.83 -9.23
N CYS A 55 28.16 -12.46 -9.52
CA CYS A 55 28.52 -11.09 -9.95
C CYS A 55 27.64 -10.53 -11.08
N ARG A 56 27.29 -11.35 -12.06
CA ARG A 56 26.41 -10.99 -13.18
C ARG A 56 24.97 -10.65 -12.72
N GLU A 57 24.45 -11.42 -11.77
CA GLU A 57 23.09 -11.24 -11.26
C GLU A 57 23.00 -10.01 -10.36
N ARG A 58 24.08 -9.78 -9.60
CA ARG A 58 24.23 -8.61 -8.73
C ARG A 58 24.26 -7.30 -9.51
N GLU A 59 24.88 -7.27 -10.69
CA GLU A 59 24.88 -6.08 -11.55
C GLU A 59 23.47 -5.70 -12.03
N VAL A 60 22.68 -6.68 -12.50
CA VAL A 60 21.29 -6.44 -12.95
C VAL A 60 20.42 -5.97 -11.78
N LEU A 61 20.61 -6.58 -10.61
CA LEU A 61 19.89 -6.22 -9.40
C LEU A 61 20.24 -4.80 -8.93
N ASP A 62 21.52 -4.43 -8.93
CA ASP A 62 21.98 -3.09 -8.53
C ASP A 62 21.35 -1.99 -9.39
N VAL A 63 21.30 -2.20 -10.71
CA VAL A 63 20.62 -1.29 -11.63
C VAL A 63 19.13 -1.15 -11.31
N CYS A 64 18.46 -2.24 -10.95
CA CYS A 64 17.05 -2.22 -10.55
C CYS A 64 16.84 -1.48 -9.21
N VAL A 65 17.66 -1.77 -8.19
CA VAL A 65 17.62 -1.10 -6.89
C VAL A 65 17.88 0.39 -7.04
N ARG A 66 18.90 0.77 -7.82
CA ARG A 66 19.24 2.17 -8.10
C ARG A 66 18.10 2.92 -8.79
N LYS A 67 17.28 2.23 -9.59
CA LYS A 67 16.11 2.83 -10.25
C LYS A 67 14.91 2.95 -9.30
N ALA A 68 14.71 1.97 -8.42
CA ALA A 68 13.57 1.93 -7.49
C ALA A 68 13.77 2.84 -6.26
N ALA A 69 15.00 2.93 -5.75
CA ALA A 69 15.36 3.72 -4.57
C ALA A 69 14.91 5.19 -4.61
N PRO A 70 15.19 5.99 -5.66
CA PRO A 70 14.78 7.40 -5.69
C PRO A 70 13.26 7.57 -5.74
N VAL A 71 12.54 6.65 -6.40
CA VAL A 71 11.07 6.69 -6.47
C VAL A 71 10.47 6.43 -5.09
N HIS A 72 10.94 5.39 -4.41
CA HIS A 72 10.49 5.06 -3.07
C HIS A 72 10.79 6.20 -2.08
N LEU A 73 12.01 6.74 -2.12
CA LEU A 73 12.41 7.84 -1.26
C LEU A 73 11.56 9.09 -1.52
N THR A 74 11.37 9.47 -2.78
CA THR A 74 10.56 10.63 -3.16
C THR A 74 9.13 10.49 -2.66
N PHE A 75 8.51 9.32 -2.86
CA PHE A 75 7.15 9.06 -2.42
C PHE A 75 7.02 9.15 -0.88
N ASN A 76 7.97 8.61 -0.14
CA ASN A 76 8.00 8.71 1.33
C ASN A 76 8.19 10.15 1.81
N ILE A 77 9.10 10.91 1.18
CA ILE A 77 9.34 12.32 1.52
C ILE A 77 8.08 13.15 1.28
N ILE A 78 7.40 12.96 0.15
CA ILE A 78 6.15 13.68 -0.15
C ILE A 78 5.09 13.39 0.92
N GLY A 79 4.94 12.12 1.32
CA GLY A 79 4.01 11.73 2.38
C GLY A 79 4.32 12.38 3.73
N LEU A 80 5.60 12.44 4.11
CA LEU A 80 6.05 13.10 5.34
C LEU A 80 5.78 14.61 5.31
N VAL A 81 6.13 15.28 4.20
CA VAL A 81 5.88 16.71 4.02
C VAL A 81 4.38 17.02 4.07
N ALA A 82 3.55 16.19 3.45
CA ALA A 82 2.10 16.32 3.50
C ALA A 82 1.57 16.19 4.94
N GLY A 83 2.03 15.20 5.71
CA GLY A 83 1.67 15.02 7.12
C GLY A 83 2.03 16.23 7.98
N ILE A 84 3.26 16.74 7.85
CA ILE A 84 3.73 17.93 8.57
C ILE A 84 2.87 19.15 8.19
N SER A 85 2.62 19.35 6.89
CA SER A 85 1.81 20.48 6.41
C SER A 85 0.39 20.47 6.96
N TYR A 86 -0.21 19.28 7.15
CA TYR A 86 -1.55 19.15 7.71
C TYR A 86 -1.58 19.48 9.20
N ILE A 87 -0.59 18.99 9.97
CA ILE A 87 -0.48 19.27 11.42
C ILE A 87 -0.18 20.76 11.65
N CYS A 88 0.62 21.39 10.78
CA CYS A 88 0.91 22.81 10.85
C CYS A 88 -0.21 23.70 10.28
N GLY A 89 -1.15 23.15 9.51
CA GLY A 89 -2.30 23.86 8.93
C GLY A 89 -3.04 24.79 9.91
N PRO A 90 -3.47 24.31 11.10
CA PRO A 90 -4.17 25.14 12.08
C PRO A 90 -3.30 26.28 12.65
N ILE A 91 -1.96 26.12 12.68
CA ILE A 91 -1.03 27.16 13.15
C ILE A 91 -0.90 28.29 12.12
N ILE A 92 -0.99 27.96 10.82
CA ILE A 92 -0.81 28.91 9.72
C ILE A 92 -2.11 29.67 9.40
N LEU A 93 -3.28 29.04 9.64
CA LEU A 93 -4.58 29.58 9.21
C LEU A 93 -5.38 30.28 10.33
N ASP A 94 -4.83 30.42 11.55
CA ASP A 94 -5.50 31.03 12.72
C ASP A 94 -6.90 30.44 13.01
N GLN A 95 -7.09 29.17 12.65
CA GLN A 95 -8.33 28.42 12.82
C GLN A 95 -8.17 27.36 13.93
N ASN A 96 -9.13 27.30 14.86
CA ASN A 96 -9.13 26.35 15.98
C ASN A 96 -9.19 24.87 15.55
N LEU A 97 -9.62 24.57 14.32
CA LEU A 97 -9.68 23.20 13.78
C LEU A 97 -8.97 23.12 12.41
N PRO A 98 -8.32 21.98 12.08
CA PRO A 98 -7.69 21.76 10.77
C PRO A 98 -8.70 21.61 9.61
N THR A 99 -10.00 21.43 9.91
CA THR A 99 -11.09 21.43 8.92
C THR A 99 -12.24 22.27 9.44
N GLU A 100 -12.62 23.34 8.72
CA GLU A 100 -13.87 24.06 8.96
C GLU A 100 -15.06 23.12 8.69
N THR A 101 -15.58 22.51 9.74
CA THR A 101 -16.74 21.62 9.68
C THR A 101 -17.75 22.11 10.70
N VAL A 102 -18.99 22.33 10.27
CA VAL A 102 -20.08 22.75 11.16
C VAL A 102 -20.48 21.54 11.99
N TYR A 103 -20.01 21.48 13.23
CA TYR A 103 -20.35 20.37 14.12
C TYR A 103 -21.72 20.63 14.78
N PRO A 104 -22.67 19.67 14.77
CA PRO A 104 -23.99 19.81 15.39
C PRO A 104 -23.99 19.94 16.94
N PHE A 105 -22.83 20.07 17.58
CA PHE A 105 -22.70 20.29 19.02
C PHE A 105 -21.97 21.60 19.32
N ALA A 106 -22.27 22.18 20.48
CA ALA A 106 -21.66 23.43 20.92
C ALA A 106 -20.13 23.28 20.99
N THR A 107 -19.44 24.01 20.11
CA THR A 107 -17.98 23.99 19.99
C THR A 107 -17.29 24.77 21.13
N ASP A 108 -18.09 25.34 22.02
CA ASP A 108 -17.66 26.15 23.16
C ASP A 108 -17.07 25.32 24.32
N HIS A 109 -17.26 24.00 24.31
CA HIS A 109 -16.68 23.10 25.31
C HIS A 109 -15.29 22.61 24.90
N TYR A 110 -14.26 23.18 25.54
CA TYR A 110 -12.84 22.85 25.39
C TYR A 110 -12.51 21.33 25.31
N PRO A 111 -13.11 20.40 26.10
CA PRO A 111 -12.78 18.98 26.00
C PRO A 111 -13.25 18.31 24.70
N ALA A 112 -14.38 18.74 24.12
CA ALA A 112 -14.89 18.16 22.87
C ALA A 112 -13.98 18.51 21.68
N LEU A 113 -13.47 19.75 21.67
CA LEU A 113 -12.53 20.25 20.66
C LEU A 113 -11.24 19.41 20.63
N GLN A 114 -10.69 19.10 21.81
CA GLN A 114 -9.46 18.30 21.93
C GLN A 114 -9.64 16.87 21.42
N ILE A 115 -10.79 16.24 21.69
CA ILE A 115 -11.08 14.88 21.22
C ILE A 115 -11.15 14.85 19.68
N ILE A 116 -11.80 15.84 19.07
CA ILE A 116 -11.92 15.93 17.61
C ILE A 116 -10.54 16.17 16.98
N TYR A 117 -9.76 17.09 17.55
CA TYR A 117 -8.39 17.33 17.12
C TYR A 117 -7.53 16.07 17.20
N LEU A 118 -7.65 15.31 18.30
CA LEU A 118 -6.94 14.04 18.48
C LEU A 118 -7.35 13.02 17.41
N MET A 119 -8.65 12.82 17.19
CA MET A 119 -9.16 11.87 16.18
C MET A 119 -8.70 12.25 14.76
N GLN A 120 -8.72 13.54 14.45
CA GLN A 120 -8.27 14.07 13.17
C GLN A 120 -6.76 13.89 12.98
N SER A 121 -5.96 14.12 14.04
CA SER A 121 -4.52 13.85 14.02
C SER A 121 -4.20 12.36 13.83
N ILE A 122 -4.96 11.46 14.46
CA ILE A 122 -4.80 10.01 14.31
C ILE A 122 -5.11 9.59 12.88
N SER A 123 -6.18 10.12 12.28
CA SER A 123 -6.54 9.83 10.89
C SER A 123 -5.44 10.27 9.92
N VAL A 124 -4.81 11.42 10.16
CA VAL A 124 -3.70 11.92 9.33
C VAL A 124 -2.46 11.06 9.48
N LEU A 125 -2.13 10.65 10.71
CA LEU A 125 -1.03 9.72 10.98
C LEU A 125 -1.25 8.38 10.27
N GLN A 126 -2.48 7.87 10.27
CA GLN A 126 -2.86 6.65 9.54
C GLN A 126 -2.65 6.83 8.03
N CYS A 127 -3.13 7.94 7.45
CA CYS A 127 -2.92 8.25 6.04
C CYS A 127 -1.43 8.38 5.66
N CYS A 128 -0.61 8.98 6.51
CA CYS A 128 0.84 9.07 6.31
C CYS A 128 1.52 7.69 6.30
N THR A 129 0.94 6.72 7.02
CA THR A 129 1.47 5.36 7.12
C THR A 129 1.05 4.47 5.94
N VAL A 130 -0.13 4.72 5.34
CA VAL A 130 -0.65 3.93 4.21
C VAL A 130 0.17 4.12 2.94
N GLY A 131 0.65 5.34 2.68
CA GLY A 131 1.49 5.60 1.52
C GLY A 131 2.75 4.71 1.45
N PRO A 132 3.62 4.72 2.48
CA PRO A 132 4.81 3.89 2.54
C PRO A 132 4.55 2.40 2.29
N LEU A 133 3.37 1.88 2.63
CA LEU A 133 3.00 0.48 2.35
C LEU A 133 2.98 0.19 0.85
N ASP A 134 2.43 1.10 0.04
CA ASP A 134 2.44 0.95 -1.42
C ASP A 134 3.86 0.91 -1.97
N GLY A 135 4.74 1.75 -1.42
CA GLY A 135 6.16 1.77 -1.76
C GLY A 135 6.86 0.45 -1.43
N GLN A 136 6.57 -0.12 -0.26
CA GLN A 136 7.14 -1.41 0.15
C GLN A 136 6.71 -2.52 -0.80
N VAL A 137 5.42 -2.62 -1.15
CA VAL A 137 4.90 -3.64 -2.08
C VAL A 137 5.57 -3.57 -3.47
N CYS A 138 5.96 -2.37 -3.92
CA CYS A 138 6.68 -2.22 -5.19
C CYS A 138 8.08 -2.86 -5.18
N MET A 139 8.79 -2.90 -4.05
CA MET A 139 10.18 -3.39 -4.00
C MET A 139 10.34 -4.85 -4.46
N PRO A 140 9.61 -5.84 -3.91
CA PRO A 140 9.72 -7.22 -4.39
C PRO A 140 9.15 -7.38 -5.80
N PHE A 141 8.22 -6.53 -6.23
CA PHE A 141 7.72 -6.57 -7.61
C PHE A 141 8.83 -6.21 -8.61
N TRP A 142 9.59 -5.13 -8.35
CA TRP A 142 10.76 -4.76 -9.15
C TRP A 142 11.82 -5.87 -9.16
N PHE A 143 12.04 -6.52 -8.02
CA PHE A 143 12.94 -7.68 -7.92
C PHE A 143 12.48 -8.86 -8.78
N ASN A 144 11.20 -9.21 -8.72
CA ASN A 144 10.63 -10.26 -9.57
C ASN A 144 10.76 -9.94 -11.07
N ILE A 145 10.53 -8.68 -11.47
CA ILE A 145 10.77 -8.23 -12.85
C ILE A 145 12.24 -8.39 -13.24
N ALA A 146 13.18 -8.04 -12.35
CA ALA A 146 14.61 -8.19 -12.61
C ALA A 146 14.99 -9.66 -12.85
N ARG A 147 14.47 -10.57 -12.02
CA ARG A 147 14.66 -12.02 -12.17
C ARG A 147 14.06 -12.55 -13.47
N LEU A 148 12.86 -12.10 -13.86
CA LEU A 148 12.25 -12.46 -15.13
C LEU A 148 13.09 -11.99 -16.33
N LYS A 149 13.69 -10.80 -16.26
CA LYS A 149 14.60 -10.30 -17.30
C LYS A 149 15.90 -11.09 -17.39
N LEU A 150 16.48 -11.45 -16.25
CA LEU A 150 17.69 -12.27 -16.19
C LEU A 150 17.42 -13.64 -16.83
N LEU A 151 16.32 -14.27 -16.45
CA LEU A 151 15.88 -15.55 -16.99
C LEU A 151 15.64 -15.46 -18.51
N ALA A 152 14.93 -14.43 -18.97
CA ALA A 152 14.72 -14.17 -20.39
C ALA A 152 16.03 -13.96 -21.17
N SER A 153 17.05 -13.35 -20.55
CA SER A 153 18.37 -13.17 -21.17
C SER A 153 19.15 -14.49 -21.30
N ASP A 154 19.06 -15.36 -20.30
CA ASP A 154 19.70 -16.67 -20.32
C ASP A 154 19.04 -17.59 -21.36
N MET A 155 17.71 -17.50 -21.48
CA MET A 155 16.93 -18.18 -22.50
C MET A 155 17.26 -17.71 -23.92
N ARG A 156 17.55 -16.41 -24.11
CA ARG A 156 18.00 -15.89 -25.41
C ARG A 156 19.40 -16.40 -25.80
N LYS A 157 20.18 -16.88 -24.82
CA LYS A 157 21.53 -17.41 -25.01
C LYS A 157 21.53 -18.92 -25.31
N ILE A 158 20.47 -19.64 -24.94
CA ILE A 158 20.26 -21.08 -25.21
C ILE A 158 19.09 -21.22 -26.20
N SER A 159 19.38 -21.37 -27.50
CA SER A 159 18.37 -21.35 -28.56
C SER A 159 17.56 -22.67 -28.64
N GLY A 160 16.76 -22.99 -27.62
CA GLY A 160 15.89 -24.17 -27.60
C GLY A 160 14.48 -23.84 -27.11
N VAL A 161 13.46 -24.13 -27.91
CA VAL A 161 12.03 -23.86 -27.62
C VAL A 161 11.52 -24.65 -26.39
N ASP A 162 12.13 -25.79 -26.07
CA ASP A 162 11.73 -26.65 -24.95
C ASP A 162 12.05 -26.05 -23.57
N ASP A 163 13.15 -25.32 -23.44
CA ASP A 163 13.55 -24.68 -22.18
C ASP A 163 12.72 -23.40 -21.89
N LEU A 164 12.25 -22.75 -22.96
CA LEU A 164 11.28 -21.66 -22.90
C LEU A 164 9.93 -22.12 -22.37
N ASN A 165 9.48 -23.29 -22.83
CA ASN A 165 8.28 -23.90 -22.31
C ASN A 165 8.46 -24.32 -20.84
N ALA A 166 9.63 -24.82 -20.44
CA ALA A 166 9.91 -25.20 -19.05
C ALA A 166 9.89 -23.99 -18.09
N CYS A 167 10.50 -22.87 -18.46
CA CYS A 167 10.48 -21.64 -17.67
C CYS A 167 9.08 -21.03 -17.54
N ILE A 168 8.33 -20.96 -18.65
CA ILE A 168 6.93 -20.51 -18.63
C ILE A 168 6.09 -21.46 -17.77
N LYS A 169 6.36 -22.76 -17.79
CA LYS A 169 5.68 -23.76 -16.96
C LYS A 169 5.99 -23.58 -15.48
N VAL A 170 7.24 -23.29 -15.09
CA VAL A 170 7.61 -22.98 -13.69
C VAL A 170 6.94 -21.67 -13.23
N HIS A 171 6.96 -20.63 -14.06
CA HIS A 171 6.28 -19.37 -13.73
C HIS A 171 4.76 -19.55 -13.62
N GLN A 172 4.16 -20.35 -14.51
CA GLN A 172 2.75 -20.73 -14.43
C GLN A 172 2.43 -21.63 -13.23
N ASP A 173 3.35 -22.51 -12.81
CA ASP A 173 3.15 -23.35 -11.63
C ASP A 173 3.24 -22.54 -10.33
N ILE A 174 4.12 -21.54 -10.26
CA ILE A 174 4.16 -20.60 -9.13
C ILE A 174 2.87 -19.76 -9.08
N LEU A 175 2.41 -19.25 -10.22
CA LEU A 175 1.13 -18.56 -10.33
C LEU A 175 -0.06 -19.47 -9.96
N ARG A 176 0.00 -20.75 -10.35
CA ARG A 176 -1.02 -21.75 -10.05
C ARG A 176 -1.01 -22.16 -8.58
N MET A 177 0.17 -22.35 -7.96
CA MET A 177 0.31 -22.59 -6.52
C MET A 177 -0.22 -21.41 -5.72
N ASN A 178 0.03 -20.17 -6.15
CA ASN A 178 -0.53 -18.97 -5.53
C ASN A 178 -2.06 -18.92 -5.66
N HIS A 179 -2.62 -19.31 -6.81
CA HIS A 179 -4.07 -19.44 -7.00
C HIS A 179 -4.69 -20.55 -6.12
N TRP A 180 -3.99 -21.68 -5.91
CA TRP A 180 -4.43 -22.74 -5.00
C TRP A 180 -4.25 -22.40 -3.51
N LYS A 181 -3.18 -21.70 -3.11
CA LYS A 181 -2.98 -21.14 -1.75
C LYS A 181 -4.10 -20.14 -1.45
N SER A 182 -4.39 -19.22 -2.38
CA SER A 182 -5.49 -18.25 -2.28
C SER A 182 -6.85 -18.93 -2.08
N LYS A 183 -7.18 -19.96 -2.89
CA LYS A 183 -8.39 -20.76 -2.66
C LYS A 183 -8.37 -21.45 -1.29
N ARG A 184 -7.27 -22.09 -0.89
CA ARG A 184 -7.17 -22.80 0.39
C ARG A 184 -7.37 -21.86 1.59
N ASN A 185 -6.87 -20.63 1.52
CA ASN A 185 -7.04 -19.60 2.55
C ASN A 185 -8.49 -19.09 2.60
N LEU A 186 -9.18 -18.98 1.46
CA LEU A 186 -10.62 -18.73 1.37
C LEU A 186 -11.44 -19.86 2.00
N TRP A 187 -11.10 -21.12 1.73
CA TRP A 187 -11.76 -22.28 2.33
C TRP A 187 -11.51 -22.34 3.85
N ALA A 188 -10.29 -22.08 4.32
CA ALA A 188 -9.95 -22.03 5.75
C ALA A 188 -10.74 -20.95 6.50
N SER A 189 -10.83 -19.74 5.93
CA SER A 189 -11.64 -18.65 6.49
C SER A 189 -13.15 -18.96 6.53
N THR A 190 -13.68 -19.69 5.53
CA THR A 190 -15.06 -20.17 5.58
C THR A 190 -15.27 -21.27 6.63
N TRP A 191 -14.27 -22.12 6.90
CA TRP A 191 -14.33 -23.12 7.97
C TRP A 191 -14.32 -22.49 9.37
N ASP A 192 -13.51 -21.46 9.60
CA ASP A 192 -13.47 -20.72 10.87
C ASP A 192 -14.77 -19.94 11.15
N THR A 193 -15.42 -19.46 10.09
CA THR A 193 -16.72 -18.76 10.17
C THR A 193 -17.87 -19.72 10.47
N VAL A 194 -17.83 -20.96 9.93
CA VAL A 194 -18.82 -22.01 10.20
C VAL A 194 -18.63 -22.61 11.61
N SER A 195 -17.38 -22.76 12.08
CA SER A 195 -17.07 -23.29 13.42
C SER A 195 -17.38 -22.33 14.57
N SER A 196 -17.56 -21.02 14.33
CA SER A 196 -17.97 -20.05 15.36
C SER A 196 -19.50 -19.91 15.50
N CYS A 197 -20.30 -20.55 14.63
CA CYS A 197 -21.77 -20.52 14.68
C CYS A 197 -22.41 -21.85 15.14
N THR A 198 -21.60 -22.82 15.56
CA THR A 198 -22.01 -24.06 16.25
C THR A 198 -21.37 -24.12 17.62
#